data_AF-A0A1A2N7F4-F1
#
_entry.id   AF-A0A1A2N7F4-F1
#
_cell.length_a   1.000
_cell.length_b   1.000
_cell.length_c   1.000
_cell.angle_alpha   90.00
_cell.angle_beta   90.00
_cell.angle_gamma   90.00
#
_symmetry.space_group_name_H-M   'P 1'
#
loop_
_entity.id
_entity.type
_entity.pdbx_description
1 polymer ?
#
loop_
_entity_poly.entity_id
_entity_poly.type
_entity_poly.pdbx_seq_one_letter_code
_entity_poly.pdbx_strand_id
1 'polypeptide(L)'
;MAAARGGAACGSLRSDPTIDRVAEKINETTDGWLDHTTRAVPETNALPVLKDFGYDATKAAILSSTTPDVGTAVKALVLQGWAKIPDCSYTAYGVATTYNAKKEDFVMTAVLAG
;
A
#
# COMPACT_ATOMS: atom_id res chain seq x y z
N MET A 1 -3.96 8.08 -9.18
CA MET A 1 -2.92 8.90 -8.49
C MET A 1 -2.46 10.12 -9.29
N ALA A 2 -2.53 10.14 -10.63
CA ALA A 2 -2.18 11.32 -11.44
C ALA A 2 -2.94 12.60 -11.02
N ALA A 3 -4.23 12.51 -10.66
CA ALA A 3 -5.01 13.66 -10.22
C ALA A 3 -4.50 14.30 -8.90
N ALA A 4 -3.97 13.51 -7.96
CA ALA A 4 -3.44 14.03 -6.69
C ALA A 4 -2.10 14.79 -6.86
N ARG A 5 -1.35 14.48 -7.92
CA ARG A 5 -0.11 15.18 -8.30
C ARG A 5 -0.26 16.08 -9.52
N GLY A 6 -1.48 16.30 -10.03
CA GLY A 6 -1.74 17.00 -11.29
C GLY A 6 -1.29 18.46 -11.36
N GLY A 7 -0.79 19.02 -10.25
CA GLY A 7 -0.11 20.32 -10.19
C GLY A 7 1.12 20.34 -9.27
N ALA A 8 1.64 19.18 -8.88
CA ALA A 8 2.84 19.08 -8.04
C ALA A 8 4.11 19.12 -8.89
N ALA A 9 5.21 19.65 -8.32
CA ALA A 9 6.49 19.78 -9.02
C ALA A 9 7.13 18.44 -9.43
N CYS A 10 6.73 17.34 -8.81
CA CYS A 10 7.09 15.99 -9.19
C CYS A 10 5.95 15.31 -9.96
N GLY A 11 6.29 14.66 -11.06
CA GLY A 11 5.34 13.94 -11.91
C GLY A 11 4.53 12.87 -11.17
N SER A 12 3.61 12.24 -11.91
CA SER A 12 2.75 11.18 -11.38
C SER A 12 3.56 10.01 -10.80
N LEU A 13 3.09 9.44 -9.69
CA LEU A 13 3.61 8.17 -9.18
C LEU A 13 3.49 7.08 -10.26
N ARG A 14 4.58 6.34 -10.50
CA ARG A 14 4.65 5.25 -11.48
C ARG A 14 4.19 3.94 -10.85
N SER A 15 3.28 3.21 -11.49
CA SER A 15 2.93 1.85 -11.07
C SER A 15 4.14 0.93 -11.30
N ASP A 16 4.45 0.07 -10.33
CA ASP A 16 5.55 -0.88 -10.44
C ASP A 16 5.11 -2.29 -10.03
N PRO A 17 5.22 -3.29 -10.93
CA PRO A 17 4.74 -4.65 -10.67
C PRO A 17 5.52 -5.37 -9.56
N THR A 18 6.76 -4.96 -9.26
CA THR A 18 7.50 -5.50 -8.11
C THR A 18 6.91 -4.96 -6.81
N ILE A 19 6.56 -3.68 -6.79
CA ILE A 19 5.90 -3.06 -5.62
C ILE A 19 4.48 -3.62 -5.43
N ASP A 20 3.78 -3.99 -6.50
CA ASP A 20 2.48 -4.69 -6.40
C ASP A 20 2.62 -6.01 -5.62
N ARG A 21 3.66 -6.82 -5.89
CA ARG A 21 3.92 -8.06 -5.13
C ARG A 21 4.31 -7.80 -3.69
N VAL A 22 5.02 -6.71 -3.42
CA VAL A 22 5.33 -6.28 -2.05
C VAL A 22 4.06 -5.87 -1.32
N ALA A 23 3.16 -5.13 -1.98
CA ALA A 23 1.86 -4.78 -1.44
C ALA A 23 1.01 -6.03 -1.17
N GLU A 24 1.02 -7.02 -2.07
CA GLU A 24 0.35 -8.32 -1.89
C GLU A 24 0.87 -9.03 -0.64
N LYS A 25 2.20 -9.13 -0.49
CA LYS A 25 2.81 -9.78 0.67
C LYS A 25 2.40 -9.13 1.99
N ILE A 26 2.36 -7.80 2.05
CA ILE A 26 1.94 -7.03 3.23
C ILE A 26 0.42 -7.17 3.45
N ASN A 27 -0.36 -7.22 2.38
CA ASN A 27 -1.81 -7.39 2.44
C ASN A 27 -2.17 -8.76 3.03
N GLU A 28 -1.48 -9.83 2.61
CA GLU A 28 -1.66 -11.19 3.15
C GLU A 28 -1.37 -11.27 4.65
N THR A 29 -0.28 -10.63 5.13
CA THR A 29 0.03 -10.65 6.57
C THR A 29 -1.00 -9.85 7.36
N THR A 30 -1.50 -8.75 6.81
CA THR A 30 -2.58 -7.95 7.41
C THR A 30 -3.89 -8.74 7.47
N ASP A 31 -4.28 -9.40 6.38
CA ASP A 31 -5.48 -10.23 6.30
C ASP A 31 -5.42 -11.40 7.31
N GLY A 32 -4.29 -12.11 7.35
CA GLY A 32 -4.07 -13.16 8.33
C GLY A 32 -4.08 -12.67 9.77
N TRP A 33 -3.64 -11.42 10.03
CA TRP A 33 -3.69 -10.81 11.36
C TRP A 33 -5.13 -10.53 11.80
N LEU A 34 -5.95 -9.97 10.90
CA LEU A 34 -7.38 -9.71 11.14
C LEU A 34 -8.16 -11.00 11.41
N ASP A 35 -7.76 -12.10 10.77
CA ASP A 35 -8.36 -13.41 10.93
C ASP A 35 -7.80 -14.23 12.10
N HIS A 36 -6.76 -13.73 12.75
CA HIS A 36 -6.00 -14.39 13.81
C HIS A 36 -5.36 -15.72 13.36
N THR A 37 -4.94 -15.81 12.10
CA THR A 37 -4.31 -17.01 11.51
C THR A 37 -2.80 -16.87 11.36
N THR A 38 -2.24 -15.68 11.55
CA THR A 38 -0.79 -15.44 11.60
C THR A 38 -0.33 -15.00 12.99
N ARG A 39 0.94 -15.26 13.30
CA ARG A 39 1.61 -14.77 14.52
C ARG A 39 2.35 -13.44 14.29
N ALA A 40 2.58 -13.07 13.03
CA ALA A 40 3.27 -11.83 12.68
C ALA A 40 2.30 -10.64 12.79
N VAL A 41 2.75 -9.55 13.40
CA VAL A 41 2.02 -8.28 13.34
C VAL A 41 2.10 -7.72 11.91
N PRO A 42 1.11 -6.92 11.46
CA PRO A 42 1.18 -6.27 10.16
C PRO A 42 2.45 -5.42 10.00
N GLU A 43 3.01 -5.44 8.79
CA GLU A 43 4.24 -4.72 8.50
C GLU A 43 4.02 -3.21 8.65
N THR A 44 4.92 -2.53 9.37
CA THR A 44 4.89 -1.07 9.53
C THR A 44 5.97 -0.36 8.72
N ASN A 45 6.88 -1.12 8.11
CA ASN A 45 7.96 -0.60 7.28
C ASN A 45 8.12 -1.47 6.03
N ALA A 46 7.92 -0.89 4.85
CA ALA A 46 8.04 -1.61 3.59
C ALA A 46 9.49 -1.78 3.09
N LEU A 47 10.48 -1.06 3.64
CA LEU A 47 11.86 -1.12 3.14
C LEU A 47 12.48 -2.53 3.18
N PRO A 48 12.37 -3.32 4.26
CA PRO A 48 12.88 -4.69 4.28
C PRO A 48 12.19 -5.58 3.24
N VAL A 49 10.86 -5.47 3.12
CA VAL A 49 10.07 -6.28 2.17
C VAL A 49 10.42 -5.89 0.72
N LEU A 50 10.57 -4.60 0.41
CA LEU A 50 11.05 -4.13 -0.89
C LEU A 50 12.41 -4.74 -1.24
N LYS A 51 13.34 -4.74 -0.28
CA LYS A 51 14.68 -5.32 -0.45
C LYS A 51 14.65 -6.82 -0.70
N ASP A 52 13.81 -7.56 0.03
CA ASP A 52 13.64 -9.01 -0.17
C ASP A 52 13.11 -9.35 -1.57
N PHE A 53 12.35 -8.43 -2.17
CA PHE A 53 11.86 -8.52 -3.55
C PHE A 53 12.80 -7.89 -4.60
N GLY A 54 14.01 -7.48 -4.20
CA GLY A 54 15.01 -6.91 -5.09
C GLY A 54 14.74 -5.46 -5.54
N TYR A 55 13.90 -4.73 -4.81
CA TYR A 55 13.62 -3.32 -5.07
C TYR A 55 14.42 -2.43 -4.10
N ASP A 56 15.44 -1.74 -4.62
CA ASP A 56 16.28 -0.84 -3.85
C ASP A 56 15.63 0.55 -3.68
N ALA A 57 14.76 0.67 -2.67
CA ALA A 57 14.20 1.94 -2.21
C ALA A 57 15.01 2.50 -1.03
N THR A 58 15.07 3.83 -0.93
CA THR A 58 15.63 4.55 0.23
C THR A 58 14.54 5.07 1.15
N LYS A 59 13.31 5.19 0.63
CA LYS A 59 12.13 5.60 1.39
C LYS A 59 10.93 4.76 0.99
N ALA A 60 10.12 4.37 1.97
CA ALA A 60 8.87 3.67 1.71
C ALA A 60 7.76 4.10 2.66
N ALA A 61 6.51 3.83 2.27
CA ALA A 61 5.36 3.94 3.14
C ALA A 61 4.33 2.88 2.81
N ILE A 62 3.64 2.39 3.83
CA ILE A 62 2.50 1.47 3.72
C ILE A 62 1.25 2.29 4.04
N LEU A 63 0.23 2.16 3.19
CA LEU A 63 -1.13 2.67 3.41
C LEU A 63 -2.04 1.44 3.37
N SER A 64 -2.86 1.24 4.39
CA SER A 64 -3.69 0.02 4.49
C SER A 64 -5.09 0.35 4.95
N SER A 65 -6.08 -0.34 4.40
CA SER A 65 -7.49 -0.16 4.75
C SER A 65 -8.21 -1.50 4.82
N THR A 66 -9.23 -1.56 5.67
CA THR A 66 -10.16 -2.69 5.77
C THR A 66 -11.55 -2.10 5.84
N THR A 67 -12.32 -2.26 4.77
CA THR A 67 -13.64 -1.64 4.64
C THR A 67 -14.61 -2.50 3.83
N PRO A 68 -15.93 -2.37 4.02
CA PRO A 68 -16.91 -3.22 3.33
C PRO A 68 -16.99 -3.00 1.81
N ASP A 69 -16.47 -1.89 1.29
CA ASP A 69 -16.50 -1.57 -0.13
C ASP A 69 -15.17 -1.00 -0.64
N VAL A 70 -14.87 -1.29 -1.92
CA VAL A 70 -13.64 -0.86 -2.59
C VAL A 70 -13.54 0.67 -2.71
N GLY A 71 -14.67 1.37 -2.87
CA GLY A 71 -14.67 2.82 -3.02
C GLY A 71 -14.23 3.54 -1.74
N THR A 72 -14.70 3.06 -0.59
CA THR A 72 -14.29 3.55 0.73
C THR A 72 -12.85 3.14 1.04
N ALA A 73 -12.41 1.94 0.65
CA ALA A 73 -11.02 1.51 0.78
C ALA A 73 -10.08 2.51 0.09
N VAL A 74 -10.35 2.84 -1.19
CA VAL A 74 -9.54 3.82 -1.94
C VAL A 74 -9.54 5.19 -1.26
N LYS A 75 -10.68 5.67 -0.78
CA LYS A 75 -10.76 6.95 -0.04
C LYS A 75 -9.93 6.91 1.25
N ALA A 76 -9.98 5.81 2.00
CA ALA A 76 -9.20 5.62 3.22
C ALA A 76 -7.69 5.65 2.93
N LEU A 77 -7.23 4.98 1.86
CA LEU A 77 -5.84 5.04 1.44
C LEU A 77 -5.41 6.45 1.03
N VAL A 78 -6.25 7.18 0.29
CA VAL A 78 -5.98 8.57 -0.09
C VAL A 78 -5.87 9.47 1.15
N LEU A 79 -6.73 9.27 2.16
CA LEU A 79 -6.67 10.01 3.42
C LEU A 79 -5.39 9.73 4.21
N GLN A 80 -5.00 8.45 4.36
CA GLN A 80 -3.73 8.08 5.01
C GLN A 80 -2.51 8.60 4.22
N GLY A 81 -2.64 8.61 2.90
CA GLY A 81 -1.63 9.11 1.98
C GLY A 81 -1.61 10.63 1.83
N TRP A 82 -2.48 11.40 2.51
CA TRP A 82 -2.68 12.82 2.22
C TRP A 82 -1.37 13.64 2.18
N ALA A 83 -0.46 13.43 3.13
CA ALA A 83 0.84 14.09 3.15
C ALA A 83 1.95 13.33 2.40
N LYS A 84 1.77 12.01 2.17
CA LYS A 84 2.78 11.13 1.55
C LYS A 84 2.70 11.14 0.02
N ILE A 85 1.49 11.12 -0.53
CA ILE A 85 1.25 11.17 -1.97
C ILE A 85 1.85 12.41 -2.61
N PRO A 86 1.76 13.65 -2.06
CA PRO A 86 2.41 14.81 -2.66
C PRO A 86 3.94 14.88 -2.43
N ASP A 87 4.50 14.04 -1.56
CA ASP A 87 5.94 14.05 -1.28
C ASP A 87 6.73 13.47 -2.45
N CYS A 88 7.52 14.33 -3.08
CA CYS A 88 8.29 14.04 -4.29
C CYS A 88 9.42 13.02 -4.12
N SER A 89 9.78 12.70 -2.88
CA SER A 89 10.70 11.58 -2.64
C SER A 89 10.08 10.23 -2.97
N TYR A 90 8.75 10.10 -2.99
CA TYR A 90 8.08 8.91 -3.54
C TYR A 90 7.90 9.05 -5.05
N THR A 91 8.35 8.05 -5.80
CA THR A 91 8.35 8.06 -7.27
C THR A 91 7.56 6.90 -7.86
N ALA A 92 7.39 5.82 -7.12
CA ALA A 92 6.66 4.62 -7.56
C ALA A 92 5.67 4.13 -6.50
N TYR A 93 4.73 3.30 -6.94
CA TYR A 93 3.76 2.67 -6.07
C TYR A 93 3.35 1.29 -6.57
N GLY A 94 2.77 0.52 -5.67
CA GLY A 94 2.05 -0.71 -5.98
C GLY A 94 0.88 -0.90 -5.03
N VAL A 95 -0.11 -1.70 -5.45
CA VAL A 95 -1.37 -1.90 -4.74
C VAL A 95 -1.78 -3.37 -4.75
N ALA A 96 -2.40 -3.81 -3.66
CA ALA A 96 -3.04 -5.12 -3.57
C ALA A 96 -4.40 -5.00 -2.88
N THR A 97 -5.33 -5.87 -3.27
CA THR A 97 -6.67 -5.95 -2.66
C THR A 97 -7.06 -7.40 -2.50
N THR A 98 -7.51 -7.76 -1.31
CA THR A 98 -8.02 -9.10 -0.97
C THR A 98 -9.41 -8.94 -0.37
N TYR A 99 -10.34 -9.79 -0.77
CA TYR A 99 -11.64 -9.90 -0.10
C TYR A 99 -11.52 -10.89 1.06
N ASN A 100 -11.75 -10.41 2.28
CA ASN A 100 -11.80 -11.23 3.47
C ASN A 100 -13.23 -11.73 3.68
N ALA A 101 -13.48 -13.00 3.33
CA ALA A 101 -14.81 -13.60 3.45
C ALA A 101 -15.28 -13.81 4.90
N LYS A 102 -14.38 -13.84 5.88
CA LYS A 102 -14.71 -14.05 7.30
C LYS A 102 -15.22 -12.77 7.97
N LYS A 103 -14.74 -11.61 7.48
CA LYS A 103 -15.11 -10.28 7.95
C LYS A 103 -16.10 -9.57 7.01
N GLU A 104 -16.29 -10.10 5.80
CA GLU A 104 -17.07 -9.49 4.72
C GLU A 104 -16.55 -8.10 4.32
N ASP A 105 -15.22 -7.94 4.34
CA ASP A 105 -14.53 -6.67 4.06
C ASP A 105 -13.47 -6.83 2.94
N PHE A 106 -13.10 -5.70 2.32
CA PHE A 106 -11.93 -5.61 1.45
C PHE A 106 -10.73 -5.11 2.25
N VAL A 107 -9.67 -5.90 2.28
CA VAL A 107 -8.34 -5.50 2.77
C VAL A 107 -7.54 -4.99 1.59
N MET A 108 -7.21 -3.71 1.60
CA MET A 108 -6.46 -3.05 0.53
C MET A 108 -5.19 -2.41 1.08
N THR A 109 -4.07 -2.66 0.43
CA THR A 109 -2.76 -2.10 0.77
C THR A 109 -2.16 -1.40 -0.43
N ALA A 110 -1.61 -0.21 -0.21
CA ALA A 110 -0.76 0.49 -1.16
C ALA A 110 0.62 0.73 -0.56
N VAL A 111 1.65 0.49 -1.34
CA VAL A 111 3.05 0.79 -0.98
C VAL A 111 3.54 1.92 -1.86
N LEU A 112 4.10 2.96 -1.24
CA LEU A 112 4.82 4.04 -1.92
C LEU A 112 6.31 3.80 -1.76
N ALA A 113 7.09 3.97 -2.82
CA ALA A 113 8.54 3.79 -2.81
C ALA A 113 9.26 4.97 -3.48
N GLY A 114 10.48 5.24 -3.00
CA GLY A 114 11.30 6.39 -3.31
C GLY A 114 12.78 6.10 -3.23
#